data_AF-A0A521CUV5-F1
#
_entry.id   AF-A0A521CUV5-F1
#
_cell.length_a   1.000
_cell.length_b   1.000
_cell.length_c   1.000
_cell.angle_alpha   90.00
_cell.angle_beta   90.00
_cell.angle_gamma   90.00
#
_symmetry.space_group_name_H-M   'P 1'
#
loop_
_entity.id
_entity.type
_entity.pdbx_description
1 polymer ?
#
loop_
_entity_poly.entity_id
_entity_poly.type
_entity_poly.pdbx_seq_one_letter_code
_entity_poly.pdbx_strand_id
1 'polypeptide(L)'
;MIHFPAADIFIGGYEKEEQQPHPFVAIDFDSLDEAESAIDRLNQFHDLGLKITPSPEGELQVKIFSESGVICEEEVWKDEMWLIFMQYIQQGENVLLGVSVDRDILQNSLTSLPLESVCIKM
;
A
#
# COMPACT_ATOMS: atom_id res chain seq x y z
N MET A 1 -17.43 8.02 6.24
CA MET A 1 -16.69 7.43 5.12
C MET A 1 -15.41 8.23 5.00
N ILE A 2 -14.30 7.70 5.51
CA ILE A 2 -13.00 8.37 5.39
C ILE A 2 -12.42 7.87 4.08
N HIS A 3 -12.46 8.74 3.09
CA HIS A 3 -11.86 8.53 1.77
C HIS A 3 -10.75 9.55 1.66
N PHE A 4 -9.52 9.13 1.33
CA PHE A 4 -8.43 10.04 0.99
C PHE A 4 -8.53 10.34 -0.52
N PRO A 5 -9.18 11.43 -0.96
CA PRO A 5 -9.58 11.62 -2.36
C PRO A 5 -8.47 12.19 -3.24
N ALA A 6 -7.35 12.59 -2.65
CA ALA A 6 -6.20 13.22 -3.32
C ALA A 6 -4.91 12.42 -3.12
N ALA A 7 -5.02 11.18 -2.66
CA ALA A 7 -3.87 10.34 -2.39
C ALA A 7 -3.76 9.25 -3.45
N ASP A 8 -2.60 9.18 -4.09
CA ASP A 8 -2.27 8.09 -5.01
C ASP A 8 -1.90 6.82 -4.21
N ILE A 9 -1.91 5.67 -4.88
CA ILE A 9 -1.35 4.44 -4.32
C ILE A 9 -0.13 4.02 -5.12
N PHE A 10 0.93 3.65 -4.41
CA PHE A 10 2.15 3.10 -4.99
C PHE A 10 2.40 1.68 -4.45
N ILE A 11 2.76 0.77 -5.35
CA ILE A 11 3.23 -0.57 -5.03
C ILE A 11 4.74 -0.63 -5.31
N GLY A 12 5.52 -1.10 -4.34
CA GLY A 12 6.96 -1.18 -4.49
C GLY A 12 7.66 -2.28 -3.69
N GLY A 13 8.97 -2.29 -3.85
CA GLY A 13 9.99 -2.98 -3.06
C GLY A 13 11.26 -2.11 -3.13
N TYR A 14 12.07 -2.06 -2.10
CA TYR A 14 13.20 -1.12 -2.11
C TYR A 14 14.37 -1.70 -2.91
N GLU A 15 15.28 -0.82 -3.37
CA GLU A 15 16.37 -1.20 -4.29
C GLU A 15 17.38 -2.17 -3.67
N LYS A 16 18.03 -2.91 -4.56
CA LYS A 16 18.88 -4.11 -4.34
C LYS A 16 20.06 -3.95 -3.37
N GLU A 17 20.37 -2.74 -2.92
CA GLU A 17 21.44 -2.45 -1.94
C GLU A 17 20.93 -2.40 -0.49
N GLU A 18 19.62 -2.33 -0.29
CA GLU A 18 18.99 -2.36 1.02
C GLU A 18 18.70 -3.82 1.38
N GLN A 19 19.24 -4.30 2.50
CA GLN A 19 19.11 -5.69 2.94
C GLN A 19 17.66 -6.04 3.27
N GLN A 20 16.92 -6.37 2.21
CA GLN A 20 15.55 -6.86 2.14
C GLN A 20 14.51 -6.08 2.96
N PRO A 21 13.94 -5.02 2.38
CA PRO A 21 12.66 -4.57 2.85
C PRO A 21 11.53 -5.36 2.19
N HIS A 22 10.60 -5.77 3.02
CA HIS A 22 9.37 -6.43 2.66
C HIS A 22 8.63 -5.69 1.52
N PRO A 23 7.83 -6.43 0.70
CA PRO A 23 6.98 -5.81 -0.30
C PRO A 23 6.09 -4.77 0.37
N PHE A 24 5.86 -3.63 -0.26
CA PHE A 24 5.11 -2.57 0.38
C PHE A 24 4.10 -1.89 -0.54
N VAL A 25 3.11 -1.28 0.10
CA VAL A 25 2.12 -0.40 -0.51
C VAL A 25 2.11 0.90 0.30
N ALA A 26 2.15 2.03 -0.38
CA ALA A 26 2.09 3.33 0.27
C ALA A 26 0.90 4.14 -0.27
N ILE A 27 0.25 4.87 0.64
CA ILE A 27 -0.65 5.97 0.30
C ILE A 27 0.22 7.22 0.14
N ASP A 28 0.30 7.77 -1.05
CA ASP A 28 1.17 8.91 -1.39
C ASP A 28 0.39 10.23 -1.28
N PHE A 29 1.02 11.25 -0.69
CA PHE A 29 0.44 12.58 -0.51
C PHE A 29 1.37 13.67 -1.07
N ASP A 30 0.79 14.78 -1.51
CA ASP A 30 1.54 15.93 -2.01
C ASP A 30 2.19 16.78 -0.90
N SER A 31 1.84 16.55 0.37
CA SER A 31 2.34 17.34 1.49
C SER A 31 2.51 16.54 2.78
N LEU A 32 3.50 16.95 3.58
CA LEU A 32 3.77 16.34 4.87
C LEU A 32 2.61 16.49 5.85
N ASP A 33 1.92 17.63 5.87
CA ASP A 33 0.79 17.88 6.77
C ASP A 33 -0.39 16.91 6.53
N GLU A 34 -0.67 16.60 5.25
CA GLU A 34 -1.69 15.62 4.87
C GLU A 34 -1.25 14.19 5.19
N ALA A 35 0.02 13.87 4.92
CA ALA A 35 0.60 12.58 5.26
C ALA A 35 0.58 12.32 6.77
N GLU A 36 1.00 13.27 7.61
CA GLU A 36 0.94 13.16 9.07
C GLU A 36 -0.51 12.97 9.56
N SER A 37 -1.44 13.77 9.02
CA SER A 37 -2.88 13.61 9.31
C SER A 37 -3.42 12.23 8.91
N ALA A 38 -2.90 11.64 7.83
CA ALA A 38 -3.28 10.32 7.38
C ALA A 38 -2.69 9.22 8.27
N ILE A 39 -1.44 9.36 8.72
CA ILE A 39 -0.80 8.43 9.68
C ILE A 39 -1.64 8.35 10.96
N ASP A 40 -2.00 9.49 11.53
CA ASP A 40 -2.81 9.53 12.76
C ASP A 40 -4.18 8.85 12.59
N ARG A 41 -4.77 8.94 11.40
CA ARG A 41 -6.03 8.26 11.07
C ARG A 41 -5.84 6.77 10.83
N LEU A 42 -4.77 6.36 10.14
CA LEU A 42 -4.44 4.95 9.90
C LEU A 42 -4.22 4.20 11.21
N ASN A 43 -3.53 4.83 12.17
CA ASN A 43 -3.29 4.29 13.50
C ASN A 43 -4.59 4.07 14.33
N GLN A 44 -5.71 4.66 13.94
CA GLN A 44 -7.01 4.44 14.59
C GLN A 44 -7.76 3.23 14.04
N PHE A 45 -7.36 2.70 12.89
CA PHE A 45 -7.99 1.51 12.31
C PHE A 45 -7.32 0.25 12.85
N HIS A 46 -8.15 -0.68 13.30
CA HIS A 46 -7.76 -2.07 13.50
C HIS A 46 -8.07 -2.86 12.23
N ASP A 47 -7.35 -3.97 12.03
CA ASP A 47 -7.60 -4.93 10.95
C ASP A 47 -7.55 -4.30 9.55
N LEU A 48 -6.48 -3.53 9.29
CA LEU A 48 -6.17 -3.04 7.96
C LEU A 48 -5.97 -4.22 6.98
N GLY A 49 -6.53 -4.07 5.80
CA GLY A 49 -6.46 -5.04 4.73
C GLY A 49 -6.10 -4.41 3.39
N LEU A 50 -5.50 -5.21 2.54
CA LEU A 50 -5.08 -4.85 1.20
C LEU A 50 -5.75 -5.78 0.20
N LYS A 51 -6.37 -5.22 -0.83
CA LYS A 51 -6.95 -5.98 -1.93
C LYS A 51 -6.40 -5.45 -3.24
N ILE A 52 -5.86 -6.35 -4.06
CA ILE A 52 -5.34 -6.05 -5.39
C ILE A 52 -6.06 -6.94 -6.39
N THR A 53 -6.67 -6.32 -7.41
CA THR A 53 -7.39 -7.05 -8.46
C THR A 53 -7.04 -6.51 -9.84
N PRO A 54 -7.07 -7.32 -10.91
CA PRO A 54 -6.83 -6.83 -12.25
C PRO A 54 -7.93 -5.84 -12.63
N SER A 55 -7.55 -4.71 -13.24
CA SER A 55 -8.51 -3.81 -13.86
C SER A 55 -8.81 -4.24 -15.30
N PRO A 56 -9.97 -3.85 -15.87
CA PRO A 56 -10.32 -4.16 -17.26
C PRO A 56 -9.31 -3.63 -18.28
N GLU A 57 -8.54 -2.61 -17.91
CA GLU A 57 -7.60 -1.88 -18.76
C GLU A 57 -6.21 -2.53 -18.77
N GLY A 58 -6.00 -3.58 -17.96
CA GLY A 58 -4.75 -4.32 -17.86
C GLY A 58 -3.87 -3.92 -16.67
N GLU A 59 -4.31 -2.91 -15.90
CA GLU A 59 -3.65 -2.41 -14.71
C GLU A 59 -4.15 -3.13 -13.44
N LEU A 60 -3.84 -2.58 -12.26
CA LEU A 60 -4.21 -3.14 -10.96
C LEU A 60 -5.11 -2.16 -10.22
N GLN A 61 -6.32 -2.57 -9.88
CA GLN A 61 -7.09 -1.86 -8.86
C GLN A 61 -6.55 -2.26 -7.48
N VAL A 62 -6.01 -1.29 -6.75
CA VAL A 62 -5.53 -1.45 -5.38
C VAL A 62 -6.52 -0.80 -4.44
N LYS A 63 -6.83 -1.49 -3.35
CA LYS A 63 -7.81 -1.05 -2.36
C LYS A 63 -7.30 -1.34 -0.96
N ILE A 64 -7.17 -0.29 -0.16
CA ILE A 64 -6.85 -0.36 1.27
C ILE A 64 -8.15 -0.18 2.03
N PHE A 65 -8.42 -1.08 2.97
CA PHE A 65 -9.69 -1.11 3.69
C PHE A 65 -9.47 -1.48 5.16
N SER A 66 -10.49 -1.22 5.97
CA SER A 66 -10.63 -1.74 7.33
C SER A 66 -12.07 -2.24 7.52
N GLU A 67 -12.41 -2.70 8.71
CA GLU A 67 -13.80 -3.04 9.07
C GLU A 67 -14.77 -1.85 8.87
N SER A 68 -14.26 -0.62 8.96
CA SER A 68 -15.04 0.61 8.77
C SER A 68 -15.30 0.96 7.30
N GLY A 69 -14.73 0.21 6.36
CA GLY A 69 -14.92 0.38 4.92
C GLY A 69 -13.63 0.68 4.17
N VAL A 70 -13.79 1.25 2.98
CA VAL A 70 -12.68 1.60 2.08
C VAL A 70 -12.01 2.87 2.57
N ILE A 71 -10.69 2.81 2.71
CA ILE A 71 -9.85 3.93 3.15
C ILE A 71 -9.31 4.68 1.93
N CYS A 72 -8.74 3.93 0.98
CA CYS A 72 -8.16 4.43 -0.26
C CYS A 72 -8.32 3.35 -1.34
N GLU A 73 -8.58 3.77 -2.57
CA GLU A 73 -8.74 2.89 -3.73
C GLU A 73 -8.26 3.62 -4.97
N GLU A 74 -7.30 3.02 -5.69
CA GLU A 74 -6.72 3.65 -6.88
C GLU A 74 -6.22 2.60 -7.89
N GLU A 75 -6.14 3.00 -9.17
CA GLU A 75 -5.54 2.17 -10.21
C GLU A 75 -4.03 2.40 -10.29
N VAL A 76 -3.28 1.31 -10.17
CA VAL A 76 -1.81 1.30 -10.17
C VAL A 76 -1.31 0.51 -11.36
N TRP A 77 -0.28 1.02 -12.01
CA TRP A 77 0.28 0.39 -13.18
C TRP A 77 0.93 -0.96 -12.86
N LYS A 78 0.76 -1.92 -13.77
CA LYS A 78 1.37 -3.25 -13.68
C LYS A 78 2.78 -3.25 -14.27
N ASP A 79 3.71 -2.61 -13.56
CA ASP A 79 5.09 -2.43 -14.00
C ASP A 79 6.08 -3.47 -13.40
N GLU A 80 7.38 -3.20 -13.50
CA GLU A 80 8.43 -4.06 -12.93
C GLU A 80 8.34 -4.17 -11.39
N MET A 81 7.86 -3.14 -10.71
CA MET A 81 7.70 -3.12 -9.25
C MET A 81 6.60 -4.08 -8.81
N TRP A 82 5.53 -4.20 -9.59
CA TRP A 82 4.52 -5.23 -9.35
C TRP A 82 5.10 -6.66 -9.41
N LEU A 83 5.99 -6.93 -10.37
CA LEU A 83 6.62 -8.24 -10.49
C LEU A 83 7.49 -8.56 -9.27
N ILE A 84 8.24 -7.57 -8.78
CA ILE A 84 9.05 -7.68 -7.56
C ILE A 84 8.16 -7.91 -6.34
N PHE A 85 7.09 -7.12 -6.19
CA PHE A 85 6.09 -7.26 -5.13
C PHE A 85 5.54 -8.70 -5.08
N MET A 86 5.11 -9.22 -6.23
CA MET A 86 4.58 -10.60 -6.32
C MET A 86 5.62 -11.68 -5.99
N GLN A 87 6.89 -11.47 -6.33
CA GLN A 87 7.96 -12.42 -5.97
C GLN A 87 8.14 -12.55 -4.45
N TYR A 88 8.00 -11.45 -3.71
CA TYR A 88 8.08 -11.48 -2.26
C TYR A 88 6.81 -12.07 -1.62
N ILE A 89 5.62 -11.74 -2.13
CA ILE A 89 4.37 -12.36 -1.68
C ILE A 89 4.44 -13.88 -1.81
N GLN A 90 4.99 -14.39 -2.92
CA GLN A 90 5.16 -15.83 -3.14
C GLN A 90 6.14 -16.51 -2.18
N GLN A 91 7.04 -15.74 -1.55
CA GLN A 91 7.97 -16.23 -0.53
C GLN A 91 7.34 -16.31 0.87
N GLY A 92 6.12 -15.80 1.04
CA GLY A 92 5.45 -15.78 2.34
C GLY A 92 5.73 -14.52 3.15
N GLU A 93 6.26 -13.46 2.53
CA GLU A 93 6.57 -12.20 3.20
C GLU A 93 5.31 -11.39 3.53
N ASN A 94 5.29 -10.76 4.70
CA ASN A 94 4.28 -9.76 5.04
C ASN A 94 4.40 -8.56 4.11
N VAL A 95 3.30 -7.81 3.96
CA VAL A 95 3.30 -6.54 3.22
C VAL A 95 3.42 -5.39 4.19
N LEU A 96 4.31 -4.43 3.93
CA LEU A 96 4.29 -3.18 4.67
C LEU A 96 3.27 -2.23 4.04
N LEU A 97 2.37 -1.69 4.86
CA LEU A 97 1.51 -0.58 4.49
C LEU A 97 2.06 0.69 5.15
N GLY A 98 2.24 1.74 4.36
CA GLY A 98 2.74 3.02 4.86
C GLY A 98 2.12 4.23 4.18
N VAL A 99 2.71 5.36 4.49
CA VAL A 99 2.41 6.68 3.91
C VAL A 99 3.70 7.25 3.33
N SER A 100 3.60 7.91 2.18
CA SER A 100 4.71 8.63 1.56
C SER A 100 4.35 10.07 1.23
N VAL A 101 5.37 10.90 1.04
CA VAL A 101 5.27 12.25 0.48
C VAL A 101 6.19 12.30 -0.73
N ASP A 102 5.69 12.68 -1.89
CA ASP A 102 6.46 12.68 -3.15
C ASP A 102 7.21 11.33 -3.37
N ARG A 103 6.58 10.21 -2.99
CA ARG A 103 7.13 8.83 -3.02
C ARG A 103 8.24 8.53 -2.01
N ASP A 104 8.61 9.47 -1.15
CA ASP A 104 9.49 9.22 -0.01
C ASP A 104 8.69 8.67 1.17
N ILE A 105 8.95 7.41 1.53
CA ILE A 105 8.22 6.71 2.60
C ILE A 105 8.55 7.29 3.97
N LEU A 106 7.51 7.66 4.71
CA LEU A 106 7.62 8.07 6.10
C LEU A 106 7.77 6.83 7.00
N GLN A 107 8.99 6.59 7.48
CA GLN A 107 9.34 5.36 8.22
C GLN A 107 8.50 5.12 9.49
N ASN A 108 8.00 6.18 10.13
CA ASN A 108 7.12 6.11 11.29
C ASN A 108 5.67 5.70 10.97
N SER A 109 5.31 5.58 9.69
CA SER A 109 3.98 5.16 9.23
C SER A 109 3.87 3.66 8.96
N LEU A 110 5.00 2.95 8.89
CA LEU A 110 5.05 1.58 8.39
C LEU A 110 4.36 0.61 9.36
N THR A 111 3.35 -0.08 8.85
CA THR A 111 2.59 -1.12 9.54
C THR A 111 2.70 -2.42 8.76
N SER A 112 3.03 -3.52 9.44
CA SER A 112 3.07 -4.84 8.81
C SER A 112 1.67 -5.42 8.69
N LEU A 113 1.25 -5.69 7.46
CA LEU A 113 0.06 -6.44 7.12
C LEU A 113 0.42 -7.92 6.98
N PRO A 114 -0.20 -8.80 7.79
CA PRO A 114 0.00 -10.23 7.61
C PRO A 114 -0.65 -10.68 6.30
N LEU A 115 -0.15 -11.77 5.72
CA LEU A 115 -0.60 -12.25 4.41
C LEU A 115 -2.10 -12.58 4.35
N GLU A 116 -2.71 -13.02 5.45
CA GLU A 116 -4.16 -13.25 5.51
C GLU A 116 -4.99 -11.98 5.30
N SER A 117 -4.42 -10.81 5.58
CA SER A 117 -5.03 -9.49 5.34
C SER A 117 -4.80 -8.99 3.92
N VAL A 118 -4.04 -9.73 3.09
CA VAL A 118 -3.69 -9.38 1.72
C VAL A 118 -4.41 -10.31 0.75
N CYS A 119 -5.35 -9.77 -0.03
CA CYS A 119 -6.11 -10.50 -1.03
C CYS A 119 -5.69 -10.07 -2.44
N ILE A 120 -4.97 -10.95 -3.15
CA ILE A 120 -4.59 -10.72 -4.56
C ILE A 120 -5.42 -11.65 -5.44
N LYS A 121 -6.20 -11.08 -6.36
CA LYS A 121 -6.86 -11.84 -7.43
C LYS A 121 -6.00 -11.76 -8.69
N MET A 122 -5.85 -12.90 -9.36
CA MET A 122 -5.12 -13.03 -10.63
C MET A 122 -6.10 -13.29 -11.77
#